data_AF-A0A060C762-F1
#
_entry.id   AF-A0A060C762-F1
#
_cell.length_a   1.000
_cell.length_b   1.000
_cell.length_c   1.000
_cell.angle_alpha   90.00
_cell.angle_beta   90.00
_cell.angle_gamma   90.00
#
_symmetry.space_group_name_H-M   'P 1'
#
loop_
_entity.id
_entity.type
_entity.pdbx_description
1 polymer ?
#
loop_
_entity_poly.entity_id
_entity_poly.type
_entity_poly.pdbx_seq_one_letter_code
_entity_poly.pdbx_strand_id
1 'polypeptide(L)'
;MGRRALGSYMKYGYIPLEDSVKDAFHTREQVSRTLEYAYDDFVLAEVALKLDRMEDYHKLIARAYNYVNVFDPATGYVQGRHADGRFLKESNAFDFVSFITEGA
;
A
#
# COMPACT_ATOMS: atom_id res chain seq x y z
N MET A 1 -3.68 -14.11 10.58
CA MET A 1 -2.30 -14.08 10.05
C MET A 1 -1.96 -12.64 9.72
N GLY A 2 -0.70 -12.23 9.85
CA GLY A 2 -0.26 -10.82 9.73
C GLY A 2 -0.32 -10.25 8.31
N ARG A 3 0.56 -9.29 8.00
CA ARG A 3 0.60 -8.61 6.70
C ARG A 3 1.18 -9.53 5.61
N ARG A 4 0.39 -9.80 4.56
CA ARG A 4 0.85 -10.55 3.37
C ARG A 4 1.56 -9.61 2.41
N ALA A 5 2.45 -10.15 1.57
CA ALA A 5 3.32 -9.34 0.69
C ALA A 5 4.12 -8.25 1.43
N LEU A 6 4.37 -8.45 2.74
CA LEU A 6 5.13 -7.51 3.56
C LEU A 6 6.55 -7.30 3.02
N GLY A 7 7.17 -8.34 2.45
CA GLY A 7 8.50 -8.21 1.81
C GLY A 7 8.51 -7.19 0.68
N SER A 8 7.51 -7.21 -0.19
CA SER A 8 7.36 -6.22 -1.26
C SER A 8 7.03 -4.83 -0.71
N TYR A 9 6.09 -4.74 0.23
CA TYR A 9 5.75 -3.47 0.88
C TYR A 9 6.97 -2.80 1.52
N MET A 10 7.82 -3.57 2.22
CA MET A 10 9.05 -3.08 2.83
C MET A 10 10.12 -2.69 1.80
N LYS A 11 10.17 -3.37 0.65
CA LYS A 11 11.17 -3.11 -0.40
C LYS A 11 10.83 -1.90 -1.26
N TYR A 12 9.57 -1.78 -1.69
CA TYR A 12 9.14 -0.78 -2.67
C TYR A 12 8.38 0.39 -2.07
N GLY A 13 7.91 0.27 -0.81
CA GLY A 13 6.98 1.23 -0.21
C GLY A 13 5.54 1.09 -0.70
N TYR A 14 5.23 0.03 -1.44
CA TYR A 14 3.90 -0.39 -1.91
C TYR A 14 3.99 -1.85 -2.34
N ILE A 15 2.85 -2.49 -2.60
CA ILE A 15 2.82 -3.83 -3.18
C ILE A 15 2.73 -3.68 -4.71
N PRO A 16 3.71 -4.14 -5.48
CA PRO A 16 3.68 -4.00 -6.92
C PRO A 16 2.75 -5.02 -7.57
N LEU A 17 2.25 -4.72 -8.78
CA LEU A 17 1.32 -5.58 -9.51
C LEU A 17 1.85 -7.00 -9.77
N GLU A 18 3.18 -7.16 -9.87
CA GLU A 18 3.86 -8.44 -10.04
C GLU A 18 3.75 -9.36 -8.81
N ASP A 19 3.53 -8.79 -7.61
CA ASP A 19 3.35 -9.56 -6.38
C ASP A 19 1.89 -9.92 -6.17
N SER A 20 1.42 -10.92 -6.93
CA SER A 20 0.12 -11.54 -6.68
C SER A 20 0.15 -12.25 -5.32
N VAL A 21 -0.73 -11.85 -4.41
CA VAL A 21 -0.80 -12.33 -3.02
C VAL A 21 -1.47 -13.71 -2.95
N LYS A 22 -0.85 -14.74 -3.52
CA LYS A 22 -1.45 -16.08 -3.76
C LYS A 22 -1.85 -16.82 -2.49
N ASP A 23 -1.32 -16.43 -1.34
CA ASP A 23 -1.62 -16.97 -0.02
C ASP A 23 -2.84 -16.27 0.66
N ALA A 24 -3.50 -15.35 -0.04
CA ALA A 24 -4.77 -14.74 0.35
C ALA A 24 -5.97 -15.36 -0.39
N PHE A 25 -7.16 -15.25 0.20
CA PHE A 25 -8.42 -15.59 -0.49
C PHE A 25 -8.60 -14.70 -1.74
N HIS A 26 -8.36 -13.40 -1.58
CA HIS A 26 -8.24 -12.46 -2.69
C HIS A 26 -6.77 -12.30 -3.08
N THR A 27 -6.41 -12.88 -4.24
CA THR A 27 -5.01 -13.07 -4.66
C THR A 27 -4.33 -11.84 -5.27
N ARG A 28 -4.98 -10.66 -5.18
CA ARG A 28 -4.51 -9.37 -5.72
C ARG A 28 -4.71 -8.25 -4.68
N GLU A 29 -5.35 -7.15 -5.06
CA GLU A 29 -5.71 -6.02 -4.17
C GLU A 29 -4.52 -5.22 -3.65
N GLN A 30 -3.49 -5.11 -4.48
CA GLN A 30 -2.20 -4.53 -4.10
C GLN A 30 -2.32 -3.07 -3.62
N VAL A 31 -3.18 -2.28 -4.26
CA VAL A 31 -3.40 -0.87 -3.90
C VAL A 31 -4.16 -0.79 -2.57
N SER A 32 -5.27 -1.50 -2.42
CA SER A 32 -6.04 -1.54 -1.15
C SER A 32 -5.16 -1.95 0.02
N ARG A 33 -4.38 -3.03 -0.12
CA ARG A 33 -3.43 -3.48 0.90
C ARG A 33 -2.36 -2.43 1.22
N THR A 34 -1.86 -1.71 0.21
CA THR A 34 -0.87 -0.65 0.43
C THR A 34 -1.47 0.49 1.26
N LEU A 35 -2.69 0.92 0.96
CA LEU A 35 -3.41 1.96 1.70
C LEU A 35 -3.70 1.52 3.14
N GLU A 36 -4.20 0.30 3.32
CA GLU A 36 -4.46 -0.29 4.64
C GLU A 36 -3.17 -0.38 5.47
N TYR A 37 -2.06 -0.84 4.89
CA TYR A 37 -0.79 -0.97 5.61
C TYR A 37 -0.18 0.38 5.98
N ALA A 38 -0.34 1.39 5.12
CA ALA A 38 0.08 2.76 5.41
C ALA A 38 -0.73 3.34 6.59
N TYR A 39 -2.04 3.11 6.62
CA TYR A 39 -2.88 3.50 7.76
C TYR A 39 -2.51 2.74 9.04
N ASP A 40 -2.32 1.42 8.96
CA ASP A 40 -1.89 0.62 10.11
C ASP A 40 -0.53 1.08 10.67
N ASP A 41 0.38 1.52 9.79
CA ASP A 41 1.68 2.08 10.19
C ASP A 41 1.52 3.41 10.92
N PHE A 42 0.59 4.27 10.48
CA PHE A 42 0.24 5.49 11.21
C PHE A 42 -0.29 5.16 12.61
N VAL A 43 -1.27 4.25 12.73
CA VAL A 43 -1.84 3.87 14.03
C VAL A 43 -0.76 3.31 14.96
N LEU A 44 0.13 2.46 14.44
CA LEU A 44 1.22 1.90 15.24
C LEU A 44 2.26 2.97 15.62
N ALA A 45 2.52 3.97 14.76
CA ALA A 45 3.37 5.10 15.09
C ALA A 45 2.81 5.87 16.30
N GLU A 46 1.51 6.15 16.31
CA GLU A 46 0.85 6.83 17.43
C GLU A 46 0.96 6.04 18.75
N VAL A 47 0.90 4.71 18.68
CA VAL A 47 1.15 3.84 19.85
C VAL A 47 2.61 3.94 20.30
N ALA A 48 3.57 3.89 19.37
CA ALA A 48 4.99 4.02 19.69
C ALA A 48 5.31 5.38 20.34
N LEU A 49 4.71 6.46 19.85
CA LEU A 49 4.83 7.79 20.43
C LEU A 49 4.32 7.85 21.87
N LYS A 50 3.14 7.27 22.15
CA LYS A 50 2.56 7.21 23.50
C LYS A 50 3.39 6.39 24.50
N LEU A 51 4.19 5.45 24.00
CA LEU A 51 5.08 4.60 24.80
C LEU A 51 6.53 5.11 24.85
N ASP A 52 6.79 6.31 24.35
CA ASP A 52 8.12 6.93 24.28
C ASP A 52 9.15 6.07 23.50
N ARG A 53 8.68 5.37 22.46
CA ARG A 53 9.49 4.54 21.55
C ARG A 53 9.84 5.33 20.28
N MET A 54 10.65 6.37 20.44
CA MET A 54 10.89 7.36 19.36
C MET A 54 11.56 6.80 18.11
N GLU A 55 12.42 5.79 18.22
CA GLU A 55 13.02 5.13 17.06
C GLU A 55 11.97 4.42 16.20
N ASP A 56 11.06 3.69 16.84
CA ASP A 56 9.96 3.00 16.17
C ASP A 56 8.97 4.01 15.60
N TYR A 57 8.63 5.06 16.35
CA TYR A 57 7.78 6.16 15.86
C TYR A 57 8.31 6.73 14.55
N HIS A 58 9.59 7.11 14.47
CA HIS A 58 10.15 7.70 13.25
C HIS A 58 10.13 6.73 12.07
N LYS A 59 10.42 5.45 12.30
CA LYS A 59 10.35 4.42 11.23
C LYS A 59 8.91 4.23 10.75
N LEU A 60 7.95 4.15 11.66
CA LEU A 60 6.56 3.89 11.37
C LEU A 60 5.86 5.09 10.72
N ILE A 61 6.08 6.29 11.23
CA ILE A 61 5.46 7.50 10.67
C ILE A 61 6.02 7.81 9.28
N ALA A 62 7.30 7.53 9.02
CA ALA A 62 7.86 7.62 7.68
C ALA A 62 7.21 6.59 6.73
N ARG A 63 7.02 5.34 7.20
CA ARG A 63 6.37 4.29 6.42
C ARG A 63 4.87 4.55 6.20
N ALA A 64 4.21 5.26 7.12
CA ALA A 64 2.81 5.67 6.97
C ALA A 64 2.58 6.56 5.74
N TYR A 65 3.61 7.27 5.24
CA TYR A 65 3.51 8.02 3.99
C TYR A 65 3.47 7.14 2.73
N ASN A 66 3.62 5.82 2.83
CA ASN A 66 3.62 4.91 1.69
C ASN A 66 2.34 4.96 0.83
N TYR A 67 1.22 5.49 1.34
CA TYR A 67 0.01 5.70 0.54
C TYR A 67 0.27 6.55 -0.73
N VAL A 68 1.24 7.48 -0.68
CA VAL A 68 1.60 8.32 -1.84
C VAL A 68 2.16 7.51 -2.99
N ASN A 69 2.71 6.33 -2.73
CA ASN A 69 3.37 5.50 -3.74
C ASN A 69 2.38 4.82 -4.69
N VAL A 70 1.09 4.83 -4.39
CA VAL A 70 0.03 4.31 -5.26
C VAL A 70 -0.87 5.41 -5.82
N PHE A 71 -0.59 6.68 -5.51
CA PHE A 71 -1.31 7.82 -6.06
C PHE A 71 -0.68 8.23 -7.40
N ASP A 72 -1.41 8.06 -8.50
CA ASP A 72 -0.94 8.47 -9.83
C ASP A 72 -1.17 9.98 -10.02
N PRO A 73 -0.09 10.80 -10.10
CA PRO A 73 -0.23 12.24 -10.27
C PRO A 73 -0.84 12.64 -11.62
N ALA A 74 -0.85 11.75 -12.63
CA ALA A 74 -1.44 12.06 -13.92
C ALA A 74 -2.97 12.03 -13.90
N THR A 75 -3.56 11.17 -13.06
CA THR A 75 -5.01 11.00 -12.97
C THR A 75 -5.59 11.64 -11.72
N GLY A 76 -4.79 11.78 -10.65
CA GLY A 76 -5.26 12.23 -9.34
C GLY A 76 -5.98 11.15 -8.54
N TYR A 77 -5.90 9.88 -8.99
CA TYR A 77 -6.49 8.72 -8.32
C TYR A 77 -5.41 7.71 -7.95
N VAL A 78 -5.77 6.76 -7.09
CA VAL A 78 -4.90 5.61 -6.83
C VAL A 78 -4.93 4.65 -8.01
N GLN A 79 -3.79 4.01 -8.29
CA GLN A 79 -3.63 3.16 -9.46
C GLN A 79 -2.62 2.04 -9.18
N GLY A 80 -2.81 0.90 -9.84
CA GLY A 80 -1.85 -0.19 -9.85
C GLY A 80 -0.48 0.27 -10.30
N ARG A 81 0.57 -0.13 -9.58
CA ARG A 81 1.95 0.26 -9.87
C ARG A 81 2.85 -0.96 -10.03
N HIS A 82 3.64 -0.97 -11.09
CA HIS A 82 4.61 -2.03 -11.39
C HIS A 82 5.85 -1.90 -10.53
N ALA A 83 6.57 -3.00 -10.30
CA ALA A 83 7.82 -3.01 -9.53
C ALA A 83 8.93 -2.10 -10.10
N ASP A 84 8.85 -1.76 -11.39
CA ASP A 84 9.74 -0.79 -12.04
C ASP A 84 9.34 0.69 -11.81
N GLY A 85 8.27 0.91 -11.04
CA GLY A 85 7.77 2.23 -10.65
C GLY A 85 6.76 2.84 -11.61
N ARG A 86 6.47 2.24 -12.77
CA ARG A 86 5.46 2.73 -13.71
C ARG A 86 4.05 2.44 -13.21
N PHE A 87 3.14 3.39 -13.36
CA PHE A 87 1.71 3.17 -13.16
C PHE A 87 1.10 2.40 -14.33
N LEU A 88 0.09 1.60 -14.02
CA LEU A 88 -0.76 0.95 -15.01
C LEU A 88 -1.53 2.02 -15.77
N LYS A 89 -1.52 1.94 -17.12
CA LYS A 89 -2.22 2.89 -17.99
C LYS A 89 -3.67 2.49 -18.19
N GLU A 90 -4.46 2.54 -17.14
CA GLU A 90 -5.92 2.43 -17.25
C GLU A 90 -6.57 3.80 -17.40
N SER A 91 -7.63 3.87 -18.19
CA SER A 91 -8.23 5.14 -18.63
C SER A 91 -9.43 5.58 -17.78
N ASN A 92 -9.89 4.76 -16.83
CA ASN A 92 -11.06 5.05 -16.00
C ASN A 92 -10.84 4.61 -14.54
N ALA A 93 -10.85 5.58 -13.62
CA ALA A 93 -10.71 5.36 -12.19
C ALA A 93 -12.02 4.95 -11.49
N PHE A 94 -13.11 4.74 -12.25
CA PHE A 94 -14.43 4.39 -11.71
C PHE A 94 -14.83 2.94 -12.02
N ASP A 95 -13.97 2.18 -12.67
CA ASP A 95 -14.20 0.77 -12.97
C ASP A 95 -13.71 -0.12 -11.82
N PHE A 96 -14.38 -1.25 -11.63
CA PHE A 96 -13.91 -2.27 -10.70
C PHE A 96 -12.62 -2.90 -11.25
N VAL A 97 -11.55 -2.79 -10.47
CA VAL A 97 -10.20 -3.16 -10.87
C VAL A 97 -9.60 -4.15 -9.90
N SER A 98 -8.76 -5.04 -10.39
CA SER A 98 -8.29 -6.17 -9.58
C SER A 98 -7.25 -5.83 -8.52
N PHE A 99 -6.70 -4.62 -8.54
CA PHE A 99 -5.78 -4.11 -7.53
C PHE A 99 -6.49 -3.33 -6.41
N ILE A 100 -7.82 -3.18 -6.48
CA ILE A 100 -8.69 -2.60 -5.43
C ILE A 100 -9.69 -3.65 -4.95
N THR A 101 -9.94 -3.69 -3.65
CA THR A 101 -10.93 -4.55 -3.00
C THR A 101 -12.30 -3.89 -3.02
N GLU A 102 -13.30 -4.58 -3.58
CA GLU A 102 -14.74 -4.25 -3.45
C GLU A 102 -15.10 -2.78 -3.78
N GLY A 103 -14.41 -2.19 -4.76
CA GLY A 103 -14.59 -0.80 -5.17
C GLY A 103 -13.80 -0.43 -6.42
N ALA A 104 -13.71 0.88 -6.66
CA ALA A 104 -12.96 1.52 -7.73
C ALA A 104 -12.03 2.59 -7.15
#